data_AF-A0A938LL77-F1
#
_entry.id   AF-A0A938LL77-F1
#
_cell.length_a   1.000
_cell.length_b   1.000
_cell.length_c   1.000
_cell.angle_alpha   90.00
_cell.angle_beta   90.00
_cell.angle_gamma   90.00
#
_symmetry.space_group_name_H-M   'P 1'
#
loop_
_entity.id
_entity.type
_entity.pdbx_description
1 polymer ?
#
loop_
_entity_poly.entity_id
_entity_poly.type
_entity_poly.pdbx_seq_one_letter_code
_entity_poly.pdbx_strand_id
1 'polypeptide(L)'
;MKCRRPIRAATVRERCRVRAATVRERRRKRRTGEELSIMSLKTALGIWLLMLAAAAGCAGVAARPEEPFAAGVAAVDITPPVGYRMSGYFYERLSTGVADPLRAKALVLRQGGERIALVFCDLIGVPATVSGPARRLASEKTGIPAANILVAATHTHTGPLYDGVLRQRFHDEAVSRHGRDPQEAVDYPAELISKIVQAVVQADAAARPARLAAGAAEQPGLAFNRRFHMKDGSVRFNPGPLNPDIVRPAGPVDTEMG
;
A
#
# COMPACT_ATOMS: atom_id res chain seq x y z
N MET A 1 -19.52 -11.54 43.00
CA MET A 1 -18.05 -11.52 42.84
C MET A 1 -17.76 -11.08 41.41
N LYS A 2 -17.62 -9.81 41.01
CA LYS A 2 -16.70 -8.71 41.42
C LYS A 2 -15.24 -9.14 41.52
N CYS A 3 -14.44 -8.79 40.51
CA CYS A 3 -13.26 -7.93 40.70
C CYS A 3 -12.62 -7.52 39.35
N ARG A 4 -12.90 -6.28 38.90
CA ARG A 4 -12.05 -5.49 38.00
C ARG A 4 -11.21 -4.55 38.88
N ARG A 5 -9.91 -4.44 38.62
CA ARG A 5 -8.97 -3.53 39.31
C ARG A 5 -9.11 -2.10 38.79
N PRO A 6 -9.02 -1.05 39.63
CA PRO A 6 -8.85 0.33 39.17
C PRO A 6 -7.41 0.83 39.31
N ILE A 7 -7.01 1.65 38.36
CA ILE A 7 -5.76 2.43 38.30
C ILE A 7 -6.00 3.75 39.07
N ARG A 8 -5.06 4.15 39.94
CA ARG A 8 -5.12 5.43 40.69
C ARG A 8 -4.44 6.54 39.92
N ALA A 9 -5.14 7.67 39.75
CA ALA A 9 -4.59 8.97 39.40
C ALA A 9 -4.34 9.79 40.68
N ALA A 10 -3.24 10.54 40.73
CA ALA A 10 -2.95 11.50 41.80
C ALA A 10 -2.62 12.88 41.20
N THR A 11 -3.37 13.86 41.68
CA THR A 11 -3.40 15.32 41.46
C THR A 11 -2.19 16.04 42.09
N VAL A 12 -1.49 16.98 41.43
CA VAL A 12 -1.69 18.45 41.33
C VAL A 12 -1.73 19.24 42.68
N ARG A 13 -0.66 20.03 42.92
CA ARG A 13 -0.53 21.33 43.66
C ARG A 13 -0.60 21.41 45.20
N GLU A 14 0.55 21.75 45.80
CA GLU A 14 0.73 22.52 47.07
C GLU A 14 1.75 23.65 46.77
N ARG A 15 1.42 24.96 46.69
CA ARG A 15 1.20 26.00 47.75
C ARG A 15 2.28 25.97 48.84
N CYS A 16 3.31 26.83 48.90
CA CYS A 16 3.44 28.30 48.96
C CYS A 16 2.90 28.98 50.25
N ARG A 17 3.79 29.24 51.21
CA ARG A 17 3.84 30.27 52.30
C ARG A 17 5.03 29.87 53.21
N VAL A 18 5.97 30.75 53.59
CA VAL A 18 5.89 31.70 54.70
C VAL A 18 6.91 32.84 54.50
N ARG A 19 6.46 34.08 54.78
CA ARG A 19 7.24 35.34 54.83
C ARG A 19 7.67 35.66 56.27
N ALA A 20 8.81 36.33 56.36
CA ALA A 20 9.14 37.48 57.24
C ALA A 20 9.41 37.30 58.75
N ALA A 21 10.69 37.50 59.11
CA ALA A 21 11.21 38.15 60.32
C ALA A 21 12.68 38.52 59.97
N THR A 22 13.28 39.66 60.26
CA THR A 22 12.97 40.77 61.15
C THR A 22 13.90 41.93 60.74
N VAL A 23 13.31 43.11 60.58
CA VAL A 23 14.01 44.40 60.46
C VAL A 23 14.46 44.86 61.84
N ARG A 24 15.55 45.62 61.89
CA ARG A 24 16.11 46.39 63.04
C ARG A 24 16.94 45.58 64.04
N GLU A 25 18.26 45.58 63.79
CA GLU A 25 19.15 45.95 64.88
C GLU A 25 20.36 46.78 64.39
N ARG A 26 20.44 48.01 64.91
CA ARG A 26 21.63 48.82 65.21
C ARG A 26 22.53 49.33 64.07
N ARG A 27 22.23 50.59 63.73
CA ARG A 27 23.20 51.66 63.42
C ARG A 27 24.46 51.60 64.31
N ARG A 28 25.67 51.53 63.71
CA ARG A 28 26.84 52.36 64.11
C ARG A 28 28.02 52.20 63.12
N LYS A 29 28.72 53.32 62.86
CA LYS A 29 29.96 53.53 62.06
C LYS A 29 29.73 53.54 60.54
N ARG A 30 29.62 54.65 59.81
CA ARG A 30 30.48 55.86 59.60
C ARG A 30 31.93 55.55 59.18
N ARG A 31 32.22 55.87 57.90
CA ARG A 31 33.48 56.33 57.24
C ARG A 31 34.70 55.39 57.41
N THR A 32 35.43 54.98 56.38
CA THR A 32 36.17 55.71 55.33
C THR A 32 36.69 54.70 54.29
N GLY A 33 37.05 55.14 53.08
CA GLY A 33 38.09 54.48 52.29
C GLY A 33 37.68 54.11 50.88
N GLU A 34 38.26 54.81 49.92
CA GLU A 34 38.33 54.50 48.50
C GLU A 34 38.96 53.12 48.28
N GLU A 35 38.45 52.33 47.34
CA GLU A 35 39.28 51.50 46.47
C GLU A 35 38.53 51.23 45.16
N LEU A 36 39.04 51.81 44.08
CA LEU A 36 38.68 51.52 42.70
C LEU A 36 39.15 50.10 42.38
N SER A 37 38.23 49.13 42.36
CA SER A 37 38.51 47.79 41.86
C SER A 37 38.38 47.77 40.34
N ILE A 38 39.53 47.74 39.67
CA ILE A 38 39.67 47.54 38.22
C ILE A 38 39.11 46.16 37.89
N MET A 39 37.89 46.13 37.36
CA MET A 39 37.26 44.92 36.84
C MET A 39 38.09 44.45 35.63
N SER A 40 38.85 43.37 35.83
CA SER A 40 39.76 42.77 34.85
C SER A 40 39.04 42.52 33.52
N LEU A 41 39.53 43.12 32.43
CA LEU A 41 39.07 42.89 31.05
C LEU A 41 39.04 41.40 30.63
N LYS A 42 39.68 40.51 31.39
CA LYS A 42 39.74 39.06 31.10
C LYS A 42 38.43 38.32 31.40
N THR A 43 37.58 38.80 32.31
CA THR A 43 36.30 38.13 32.63
C THR A 43 35.15 38.54 31.70
N ALA A 44 35.16 39.76 31.16
CA ALA A 44 34.17 40.22 30.19
C ALA A 44 34.33 39.55 28.82
N LEU A 45 35.56 39.26 28.38
CA LEU A 45 35.86 38.60 27.11
C LEU A 45 35.43 37.11 27.11
N GLY A 46 35.60 36.43 28.25
CA GLY A 46 35.22 35.02 28.41
C GLY A 46 33.70 34.79 28.38
N ILE A 47 32.92 35.72 28.92
CA ILE A 47 31.45 35.64 28.92
C ILE A 47 30.89 35.92 27.50
N TRP A 48 31.52 36.83 26.74
CA TRP A 48 31.15 37.07 25.34
C TRP A 48 31.52 35.91 24.40
N LEU A 49 32.67 35.25 24.59
CA LEU A 49 33.03 34.06 23.81
C LEU A 49 32.11 32.85 24.11
N LEU A 50 31.68 32.68 25.36
CA LEU A 50 30.73 31.62 25.73
C LEU A 50 29.31 31.88 25.20
N MET A 51 28.87 33.13 25.09
CA MET A 51 27.58 33.46 24.47
C MET A 51 27.59 33.33 22.93
N LEU A 52 28.72 33.61 22.26
CA LEU A 52 28.87 33.37 20.83
C LEU A 52 28.92 31.88 20.46
N ALA A 53 29.49 31.03 21.33
CA ALA A 53 29.48 29.58 21.15
C ALA A 53 28.09 28.95 21.35
N ALA A 54 27.25 29.52 22.22
CA ALA A 54 25.88 29.04 22.44
C ALA A 54 24.92 29.42 21.29
N ALA A 55 25.19 30.50 20.56
CA ALA A 55 24.39 30.91 19.39
C ALA A 55 24.70 30.10 18.12
N ALA A 56 25.88 29.47 18.03
CA ALA A 56 26.27 28.63 16.90
C ALA A 56 25.66 27.20 16.92
N GLY A 57 25.10 26.77 18.06
CA GLY A 57 24.48 25.46 18.23
C GLY A 57 23.03 25.34 17.74
N CYS A 58 22.43 26.45 17.29
CA CYS A 58 21.12 26.48 16.64
C CYS A 58 21.26 26.74 15.14
N ALA A 59 22.27 26.16 14.49
CA ALA A 59 22.20 25.96 13.05
C ALA A 59 21.02 25.01 12.80
N GLY A 60 19.95 25.56 12.23
CA GLY A 60 18.66 24.90 12.08
C GLY A 60 18.82 23.48 11.58
N VAL A 61 18.02 22.58 12.15
CA VAL A 61 17.67 21.33 11.47
C VAL A 61 17.02 21.79 10.16
N ALA A 62 17.82 21.87 9.10
CA ALA A 62 17.30 22.10 7.76
C ALA A 62 16.22 21.02 7.57
N ALA A 63 14.98 21.46 7.39
CA ALA A 63 13.91 20.56 7.00
C ALA A 63 14.45 19.78 5.81
N ARG A 64 14.56 18.45 5.94
CA ARG A 64 14.94 17.62 4.80
C ARG A 64 13.99 18.00 3.67
N PRO A 65 14.50 18.36 2.48
CA PRO A 65 13.61 18.65 1.37
C PRO A 65 12.66 17.47 1.26
N GLU A 66 11.36 17.74 1.41
CA GLU A 66 10.33 16.73 1.31
C GLU A 66 10.47 16.16 -0.09
N GLU A 67 10.92 14.90 -0.20
CA GLU A 67 11.17 14.34 -1.52
C GLU A 67 9.86 14.38 -2.31
N PRO A 68 9.88 14.98 -3.52
CA PRO A 68 8.67 15.19 -4.28
C PRO A 68 8.03 13.84 -4.60
N PHE A 69 6.70 13.78 -4.46
CA PHE A 69 5.94 12.61 -4.85
C PHE A 69 6.25 12.23 -6.30
N ALA A 70 6.60 10.97 -6.53
CA ALA A 70 6.93 10.44 -7.84
C ALA A 70 6.09 9.22 -8.16
N ALA A 71 5.74 9.09 -9.44
CA ALA A 71 5.01 7.95 -9.97
C ALA A 71 5.69 7.42 -11.23
N GLY A 72 5.73 6.10 -11.36
CA GLY A 72 6.20 5.41 -12.55
C GLY A 72 5.22 4.35 -12.97
N VAL A 73 5.10 4.15 -14.28
CA VAL A 73 4.14 3.21 -14.87
C VAL A 73 4.82 2.33 -15.90
N ALA A 74 4.40 1.07 -15.99
CA ALA A 74 4.82 0.16 -17.03
C ALA A 74 3.70 -0.81 -17.36
N ALA A 75 3.69 -1.30 -18.60
CA ALA A 75 2.79 -2.35 -19.04
C ALA A 75 3.61 -3.41 -19.78
N VAL A 76 3.53 -4.65 -19.33
CA VAL A 76 4.26 -5.79 -19.89
C VAL A 76 3.26 -6.79 -20.44
N ASP A 77 3.52 -7.29 -21.65
CA ASP A 77 2.72 -8.33 -22.29
C ASP A 77 2.84 -9.65 -21.52
N ILE A 78 1.69 -10.24 -21.19
CA ILE A 78 1.54 -11.52 -20.51
C ILE A 78 0.69 -12.49 -21.33
N THR A 79 0.53 -12.27 -22.63
CA THR A 79 -0.32 -13.10 -23.50
C THR A 79 0.32 -14.47 -23.71
N PRO A 80 -0.38 -15.58 -23.38
CA PRO A 80 0.12 -16.92 -23.66
C PRO A 80 0.08 -17.22 -25.18
N PRO A 81 0.79 -18.26 -25.65
CA PRO A 81 0.66 -18.71 -27.04
C PRO A 81 -0.77 -19.13 -27.39
N VAL A 82 -1.15 -18.98 -28.66
CA VAL A 82 -2.42 -19.50 -29.20
C VAL A 82 -2.51 -21.01 -28.94
N GLY A 83 -3.70 -21.50 -28.60
CA GLY A 83 -3.95 -22.87 -28.17
C GLY A 83 -3.90 -23.08 -26.65
N TYR A 84 -3.42 -22.10 -25.87
CA TYR A 84 -3.47 -22.16 -24.40
C TYR A 84 -4.93 -22.17 -23.91
N ARG A 85 -5.20 -22.89 -22.81
CA ARG A 85 -6.56 -22.97 -22.23
C ARG A 85 -7.01 -21.62 -21.70
N MET A 86 -8.28 -21.28 -21.91
CA MET A 86 -8.90 -20.07 -21.37
C MET A 86 -9.66 -20.36 -20.08
N SER A 87 -9.62 -19.42 -19.13
CA SER A 87 -10.34 -19.51 -17.86
C SER A 87 -11.70 -18.80 -17.90
N GLY A 88 -12.57 -19.08 -16.92
CA GLY A 88 -13.80 -18.33 -16.66
C GLY A 88 -15.09 -19.03 -17.06
N TYR A 89 -15.03 -20.09 -17.86
CA TYR A 89 -16.16 -20.96 -18.13
C TYR A 89 -15.85 -22.37 -17.66
N PHE A 90 -16.83 -23.08 -17.09
CA PHE A 90 -16.67 -24.38 -16.43
C PHE A 90 -16.46 -25.56 -17.39
N TYR A 91 -15.96 -25.29 -18.59
CA TYR A 91 -15.67 -26.26 -19.65
C TYR A 91 -14.40 -25.83 -20.39
N GLU A 92 -13.73 -26.79 -21.04
CA GLU A 92 -12.47 -26.53 -21.71
C GLU A 92 -12.68 -25.65 -22.95
N ARG A 93 -11.88 -24.59 -23.04
CA ARG A 93 -11.83 -23.67 -24.17
C ARG A 93 -10.39 -23.39 -24.51
N LEU A 94 -10.04 -23.48 -25.79
CA LEU A 94 -8.70 -23.17 -26.27
C LEU A 94 -8.71 -21.80 -26.94
N SER A 95 -7.67 -21.02 -26.72
CA SER A 95 -7.47 -19.77 -27.45
C SER A 95 -7.26 -20.05 -28.94
N THR A 96 -8.00 -19.36 -29.80
CA THR A 96 -7.87 -19.43 -31.27
C THR A 96 -7.16 -18.21 -31.85
N GLY A 97 -6.78 -17.24 -31.02
CA GLY A 97 -6.20 -15.97 -31.43
C GLY A 97 -6.18 -14.96 -30.30
N VAL A 98 -5.64 -13.78 -30.59
CA VAL A 98 -5.52 -12.66 -29.65
C VAL A 98 -6.28 -11.48 -30.24
N ALA A 99 -7.40 -11.11 -29.62
CA ALA A 99 -8.14 -9.90 -29.99
C ALA A 99 -7.41 -8.65 -29.48
N ASP A 100 -7.07 -8.66 -28.18
CA ASP A 100 -6.26 -7.66 -27.51
C ASP A 100 -5.17 -8.35 -26.67
N PRO A 101 -3.93 -7.81 -26.62
CA PRO A 101 -2.89 -8.35 -25.76
C PRO A 101 -3.24 -8.24 -24.28
N LEU A 102 -2.96 -9.29 -23.52
CA LEU A 102 -3.09 -9.28 -22.06
C LEU A 102 -1.89 -8.59 -21.44
N ARG A 103 -2.09 -7.75 -20.42
CA ARG A 103 -1.01 -6.99 -19.79
C ARG A 103 -0.97 -7.12 -18.28
N ALA A 104 0.25 -7.20 -17.73
CA ALA A 104 0.55 -6.81 -16.35
C ALA A 104 0.87 -5.32 -16.34
N LYS A 105 0.02 -4.51 -15.70
CA LYS A 105 0.14 -3.05 -15.61
C LYS A 105 0.57 -2.67 -14.21
N ALA A 106 1.75 -2.08 -14.06
CA ALA A 106 2.31 -1.68 -12.78
C ALA A 106 2.29 -0.14 -12.63
N LEU A 107 1.89 0.32 -11.45
CA LEU A 107 2.03 1.68 -10.96
C LEU A 107 2.91 1.63 -9.71
N VAL A 108 4.03 2.34 -9.72
CA VAL A 108 4.90 2.52 -8.56
C VAL A 108 4.79 3.95 -8.08
N LEU A 109 4.51 4.13 -6.79
CA LEU A 109 4.44 5.43 -6.13
C LEU A 109 5.58 5.52 -5.12
N ARG A 110 6.27 6.66 -5.07
CA ARG A 110 7.41 6.93 -4.19
C ARG A 110 7.24 8.27 -3.49
N GLN A 111 7.51 8.31 -2.19
CA GLN A 111 7.61 9.55 -1.41
C GLN A 111 8.58 9.35 -0.24
N GLY A 112 9.65 10.14 -0.22
CA GLY A 112 10.75 9.93 0.72
C GLY A 112 11.33 8.51 0.62
N GLY A 113 11.48 7.85 1.76
CA GLY A 113 11.96 6.46 1.81
C GLY A 113 10.93 5.39 1.43
N GLU A 114 9.65 5.75 1.31
CA GLU A 114 8.56 4.81 1.09
C GLU A 114 8.29 4.58 -0.39
N ARG A 115 8.01 3.33 -0.73
CA ARG A 115 7.65 2.90 -2.08
C ARG A 115 6.53 1.88 -2.01
N ILE A 116 5.56 2.00 -2.90
CA ILE A 116 4.47 1.03 -3.09
C ILE A 116 4.33 0.69 -4.57
N ALA A 117 3.94 -0.55 -4.86
CA ALA A 117 3.66 -1.01 -6.22
C ALA A 117 2.27 -1.64 -6.29
N LEU A 118 1.46 -1.17 -7.24
CA LEU A 118 0.16 -1.74 -7.58
C LEU A 118 0.26 -2.38 -8.96
N VAL A 119 -0.03 -3.68 -9.07
CA VAL A 119 0.01 -4.41 -10.33
C VAL A 119 -1.36 -4.98 -10.65
N PHE A 120 -1.93 -4.60 -11.80
CA PHE A 120 -3.19 -5.12 -12.30
C PHE A 120 -2.94 -5.96 -13.56
N CYS A 121 -3.28 -7.24 -13.49
CA CYS A 121 -3.06 -8.21 -14.57
C CYS A 121 -4.38 -8.52 -15.28
N ASP A 122 -4.35 -8.60 -16.62
CA ASP A 122 -5.49 -9.04 -17.43
C ASP A 122 -5.68 -10.56 -17.34
N LEU A 123 -6.11 -11.02 -16.16
CA LEU A 123 -6.29 -12.40 -15.77
C LEU A 123 -7.63 -12.59 -15.05
N ILE A 124 -8.05 -13.84 -14.85
CA ILE A 124 -9.22 -14.13 -14.01
C ILE A 124 -8.93 -13.94 -12.51
N GLY A 125 -7.72 -14.21 -12.09
CA GLY A 125 -7.30 -14.19 -10.69
C GLY A 125 -5.79 -14.39 -10.62
N VAL A 126 -5.16 -14.01 -9.50
CA VAL A 126 -3.72 -14.25 -9.28
C VAL A 126 -3.55 -15.05 -7.98
N PRO A 127 -3.34 -16.37 -8.06
CA PRO A 127 -3.18 -17.23 -6.89
C PRO A 127 -1.90 -16.91 -6.12
N ALA A 128 -1.83 -17.32 -4.85
CA ALA A 128 -0.66 -17.09 -3.99
C ALA A 128 0.62 -17.75 -4.54
N THR A 129 0.48 -18.84 -5.30
CA THR A 129 1.56 -19.53 -6.02
C THR A 129 2.25 -18.65 -7.07
N VAL A 130 1.56 -17.64 -7.59
CA VAL A 130 2.12 -16.63 -8.51
C VAL A 130 2.42 -15.32 -7.79
N SER A 131 1.45 -14.78 -7.04
CA SER A 131 1.61 -13.46 -6.42
C SER A 131 2.68 -13.43 -5.33
N GLY A 132 2.84 -14.51 -4.55
CA GLY A 132 3.87 -14.62 -3.51
C GLY A 132 5.28 -14.52 -4.08
N PRO A 133 5.69 -15.42 -5.00
CA PRO A 133 6.98 -15.35 -5.66
C PRO A 133 7.21 -14.04 -6.43
N ALA A 134 6.21 -13.53 -7.16
CA ALA A 134 6.34 -12.28 -7.90
C ALA A 134 6.64 -11.08 -6.97
N ARG A 135 5.94 -10.96 -5.83
CA ARG A 135 6.18 -9.92 -4.84
C ARG A 135 7.58 -10.03 -4.23
N ARG A 136 8.01 -11.24 -3.87
CA ARG A 136 9.35 -11.47 -3.31
C ARG A 136 10.45 -11.08 -4.30
N LEU A 137 10.39 -11.59 -5.53
CA LEU A 137 11.39 -11.32 -6.56
C LEU A 137 11.41 -9.84 -7.00
N ALA A 138 10.25 -9.20 -7.09
CA ALA A 138 10.18 -7.77 -7.34
C ALA A 138 10.79 -6.96 -6.19
N SER A 139 10.55 -7.38 -4.95
CA SER A 139 11.14 -6.77 -3.76
C SER A 139 12.67 -6.82 -3.79
N GLU A 140 13.25 -7.98 -4.11
CA GLU A 140 14.70 -8.16 -4.25
C GLU A 140 15.32 -7.25 -5.32
N LYS A 141 14.60 -6.98 -6.42
CA LYS A 141 15.11 -6.19 -7.55
C LYS A 141 14.92 -4.68 -7.41
N THR A 142 13.93 -4.24 -6.64
CA THR A 142 13.55 -2.81 -6.55
C THR A 142 13.78 -2.21 -5.17
N GLY A 143 13.95 -3.06 -4.15
CA GLY A 143 13.98 -2.63 -2.75
C GLY A 143 12.61 -2.21 -2.20
N ILE A 144 11.53 -2.33 -2.98
CA ILE A 144 10.16 -2.13 -2.47
C ILE A 144 9.84 -3.30 -1.53
N PRO A 145 9.46 -3.09 -0.26
CA PRO A 145 9.11 -4.20 0.61
C PRO A 145 7.99 -5.06 -0.01
N ALA A 146 8.10 -6.39 0.05
CA ALA A 146 7.07 -7.26 -0.53
C ALA A 146 5.66 -6.96 0.01
N ALA A 147 5.55 -6.54 1.28
CA ALA A 147 4.31 -6.08 1.92
C ALA A 147 3.67 -4.86 1.21
N ASN A 148 4.47 -4.04 0.54
CA ASN A 148 4.07 -2.84 -0.19
C ASN A 148 3.77 -3.10 -1.67
N ILE A 149 3.80 -4.36 -2.11
CA ILE A 149 3.51 -4.77 -3.49
C ILE A 149 2.16 -5.50 -3.51
N LEU A 150 1.18 -4.92 -4.19
CA LEU A 150 -0.12 -5.53 -4.47
C LEU A 150 -0.15 -6.07 -5.89
N VAL A 151 -0.66 -7.29 -6.06
CA VAL A 151 -0.91 -7.90 -7.38
C VAL A 151 -2.36 -8.35 -7.43
N ALA A 152 -3.12 -7.80 -8.38
CA ALA A 152 -4.53 -8.07 -8.58
C ALA A 152 -4.81 -8.44 -10.04
N ALA A 153 -5.99 -9.04 -10.26
CA ALA A 153 -6.48 -9.40 -11.58
C ALA A 153 -7.71 -8.56 -11.93
N THR A 154 -7.94 -8.30 -13.22
CA THR A 154 -9.16 -7.64 -13.72
C THR A 154 -10.39 -8.54 -13.74
N HIS A 155 -10.20 -9.84 -13.46
CA HIS A 155 -11.23 -10.87 -13.53
C HIS A 155 -11.77 -11.11 -14.95
N THR A 156 -10.90 -11.07 -15.96
CA THR A 156 -11.30 -11.43 -17.33
C THR A 156 -11.51 -12.93 -17.52
N HIS A 157 -12.60 -13.30 -18.18
CA HIS A 157 -12.98 -14.67 -18.55
C HIS A 157 -12.46 -15.09 -19.95
N THR A 158 -11.53 -14.32 -20.51
CA THR A 158 -10.89 -14.61 -21.80
C THR A 158 -9.37 -14.61 -21.70
N GLY A 159 -8.84 -14.73 -20.47
CA GLY A 159 -7.42 -14.94 -20.20
C GLY A 159 -7.06 -16.42 -19.97
N PRO A 160 -5.78 -16.74 -19.71
CA PRO A 160 -5.31 -18.10 -19.53
C PRO A 160 -5.86 -18.79 -18.29
N LEU A 161 -6.10 -20.10 -18.42
CA LEU A 161 -6.32 -21.04 -17.33
C LEU A 161 -4.97 -21.72 -17.00
N TYR A 162 -4.28 -21.20 -15.99
CA TYR A 162 -2.93 -21.63 -15.63
C TYR A 162 -2.79 -22.18 -14.20
N ASP A 163 -3.87 -22.13 -13.42
CA ASP A 163 -3.92 -22.57 -12.02
C ASP A 163 -5.33 -23.06 -11.65
N GLY A 164 -5.44 -23.76 -10.53
CA GLY A 164 -6.70 -24.20 -9.94
C GLY A 164 -7.21 -25.55 -10.44
N VAL A 165 -8.33 -25.98 -9.85
CA VAL A 165 -8.87 -27.35 -10.01
C VAL A 165 -9.28 -27.69 -11.44
N LEU A 166 -9.79 -26.71 -12.20
CA LEU A 166 -10.16 -26.93 -13.60
C LEU A 166 -8.94 -27.13 -14.48
N ARG A 167 -7.86 -26.37 -14.24
CA ARG A 167 -6.58 -26.57 -14.92
C ARG A 167 -6.06 -27.98 -14.68
N GLN A 168 -5.99 -28.40 -13.40
CA GLN A 168 -5.51 -29.73 -13.04
C GLN A 168 -6.35 -30.84 -13.69
N ARG A 169 -7.68 -30.71 -13.65
CA ARG A 169 -8.58 -31.69 -14.28
C ARG A 169 -8.30 -31.84 -15.78
N PHE A 170 -8.23 -30.74 -16.52
CA PHE A 170 -8.00 -30.81 -17.97
C PHE A 170 -6.59 -31.31 -18.31
N HIS A 171 -5.60 -30.96 -17.49
CA HIS A 171 -4.25 -31.50 -17.59
C HIS A 171 -4.24 -33.03 -17.44
N ASP A 172 -4.83 -33.55 -16.37
CA ASP A 172 -4.89 -34.99 -16.10
C ASP A 172 -5.65 -35.74 -17.21
N GLU A 173 -6.76 -35.19 -17.68
CA GLU A 173 -7.52 -35.73 -18.82
C GLU A 173 -6.67 -35.78 -20.10
N ALA A 174 -5.90 -34.73 -20.41
CA ALA A 174 -5.04 -34.68 -21.58
C ALA A 174 -3.87 -35.67 -21.48
N VAL A 175 -3.19 -35.74 -20.33
CA VAL A 175 -2.11 -36.70 -20.07
C VAL A 175 -2.62 -38.13 -20.17
N SER A 176 -3.80 -38.43 -19.61
CA SER A 176 -4.39 -39.77 -19.71
C SER A 176 -4.69 -40.19 -21.15
N ARG A 177 -5.13 -39.26 -22.01
CA ARG A 177 -5.46 -39.55 -23.42
C ARG A 177 -4.24 -39.55 -24.36
N HIS A 178 -3.24 -38.74 -24.08
CA HIS A 178 -2.17 -38.44 -25.04
C HIS A 178 -0.75 -38.70 -24.51
N GLY A 179 -0.61 -39.14 -23.26
CA GLY A 179 0.68 -39.31 -22.56
C GLY A 179 1.37 -38.00 -22.17
N ARG A 180 0.82 -36.86 -22.59
CA ARG A 180 1.28 -35.49 -22.30
C ARG A 180 0.12 -34.51 -22.42
N ASP A 181 0.28 -33.31 -21.90
CA ASP A 181 -0.67 -32.22 -22.10
C ASP A 181 -0.18 -31.27 -23.21
N PRO A 182 -0.77 -31.29 -24.41
CA PRO A 182 -0.32 -30.43 -25.51
C PRO A 182 -0.63 -28.95 -25.29
N GLN A 183 -1.54 -28.60 -24.37
CA GLN A 183 -1.92 -27.21 -24.08
C GLN A 183 -0.99 -26.55 -23.05
N GLU A 184 -0.08 -27.30 -22.44
CA GLU A 184 0.91 -26.82 -21.47
C GLU A 184 2.33 -26.97 -22.02
N ALA A 185 2.53 -26.55 -23.26
CA ALA A 185 3.84 -26.55 -23.91
C ALA A 185 4.83 -25.54 -23.30
N VAL A 186 4.34 -24.57 -22.52
CA VAL A 186 5.12 -23.54 -21.84
C VAL A 186 4.79 -23.51 -20.35
N ASP A 187 5.79 -23.18 -19.53
CA ASP A 187 5.59 -22.89 -18.10
C ASP A 187 5.08 -21.45 -17.93
N TYR A 188 3.82 -21.25 -18.32
CA TYR A 188 3.18 -19.95 -18.26
C TYR A 188 3.15 -19.35 -16.84
N PRO A 189 2.93 -20.10 -15.74
CA PRO A 189 3.06 -19.55 -14.39
C PRO A 189 4.45 -18.93 -14.11
N ALA A 190 5.54 -19.60 -14.49
CA ALA A 190 6.89 -19.06 -14.31
C ALA A 190 7.16 -17.82 -15.18
N GLU A 191 6.69 -17.83 -16.44
CA GLU A 191 6.75 -16.67 -17.32
C GLU A 191 5.96 -15.50 -16.73
N LEU A 192 4.73 -15.74 -16.27
CA LEU A 192 3.87 -14.74 -15.67
C LEU A 192 4.51 -14.09 -14.44
N ILE A 193 5.12 -14.87 -13.54
CA ILE A 193 5.88 -14.35 -12.41
C ILE A 193 6.98 -13.40 -12.89
N SER A 194 7.76 -13.83 -13.88
CA SER A 194 8.86 -13.04 -14.44
C SER A 194 8.37 -11.73 -15.09
N LYS A 195 7.23 -11.77 -15.79
CA LYS A 195 6.62 -10.60 -16.44
C LYS A 195 6.00 -9.62 -15.44
N ILE A 196 5.39 -10.10 -14.36
CA ILE A 196 4.92 -9.24 -13.26
C ILE A 196 6.10 -8.53 -12.61
N VAL A 197 7.19 -9.25 -12.31
CA VAL A 197 8.42 -8.67 -11.78
C VAL A 197 8.99 -7.63 -12.73
N GLN A 198 9.04 -7.94 -14.03
CA GLN A 198 9.47 -7.01 -15.07
C GLN A 198 8.64 -5.73 -15.06
N ALA A 199 7.30 -5.82 -14.95
CA ALA A 199 6.43 -4.66 -14.92
C ALA A 199 6.73 -3.76 -13.70
N VAL A 200 6.93 -4.35 -12.53
CA VAL A 200 7.28 -3.58 -11.31
C VAL A 200 8.65 -2.91 -11.46
N VAL A 201 9.67 -3.62 -11.94
CA VAL A 201 11.02 -3.08 -12.14
C VAL A 201 11.00 -1.92 -13.15
N GLN A 202 10.29 -2.08 -14.26
CA GLN A 202 10.17 -1.03 -15.27
C GLN A 202 9.41 0.19 -14.74
N ALA A 203 8.31 -0.01 -14.02
CA ALA A 203 7.55 1.08 -13.42
C ALA A 203 8.38 1.82 -12.36
N ASP A 204 9.12 1.10 -11.53
CA ASP A 204 10.00 1.67 -10.52
C ASP A 204 11.12 2.51 -11.16
N ALA A 205 11.76 2.00 -12.21
CA ALA A 205 12.79 2.73 -12.97
C ALA A 205 12.23 3.97 -13.72
N ALA A 206 10.96 3.93 -14.13
CA ALA A 206 10.30 5.03 -14.84
C ALA A 206 9.71 6.11 -13.91
N ALA A 207 9.91 6.00 -12.60
CA ALA A 207 9.32 6.93 -11.64
C ALA A 207 9.87 8.36 -11.82
N ARG A 208 8.95 9.32 -11.96
CA ARG A 208 9.23 10.74 -12.16
C ARG A 208 8.31 11.60 -11.29
N PRO A 209 8.66 12.86 -10.99
CA PRO A 209 7.79 13.75 -10.21
C PRO A 209 6.37 13.78 -10.77
N ALA A 210 5.39 13.63 -9.88
CA ALA A 210 3.99 13.50 -10.24
C ALA A 210 3.09 14.22 -9.22
N ARG A 211 1.82 14.40 -9.59
CA ARG A 211 0.75 14.83 -8.68
C ARG A 211 -0.30 13.73 -8.64
N LEU A 212 -0.83 13.47 -7.44
CA LEU A 212 -1.94 12.55 -7.24
C LEU A 212 -3.22 13.36 -7.05
N ALA A 213 -4.29 12.94 -7.72
CA ALA A 213 -5.64 13.41 -7.49
C ALA A 213 -6.55 12.17 -7.44
N ALA A 214 -7.64 12.26 -6.70
CA ALA A 214 -8.67 11.23 -6.61
C ALA A 214 -10.05 11.88 -6.81
N GLY A 215 -10.99 11.10 -7.32
CA GLY A 215 -12.37 11.52 -7.52
C GLY A 215 -13.26 10.28 -7.56
N ALA A 216 -14.53 10.46 -7.23
CA ALA A 216 -15.53 9.40 -7.28
C ALA A 216 -16.75 9.89 -8.05
N ALA A 217 -17.45 8.97 -8.69
CA ALA A 217 -18.69 9.21 -9.42
C ALA A 217 -19.62 8.00 -9.31
N GLU A 218 -20.91 8.23 -9.52
CA GLU A 218 -21.91 7.17 -9.61
C GLU A 218 -22.08 6.74 -11.07
N GLN A 219 -22.01 5.43 -11.34
CA GLN A 219 -22.26 4.85 -12.66
C GLN A 219 -23.32 3.75 -12.61
N PRO A 220 -24.61 4.13 -12.57
CA PRO A 220 -25.70 3.17 -12.62
C PRO A 220 -25.81 2.51 -14.01
N GLY A 221 -26.28 1.27 -14.04
CA GLY A 221 -26.61 0.55 -15.28
C GLY A 221 -25.46 -0.20 -15.95
N LEU A 222 -24.21 -0.06 -15.47
CA LEU A 222 -23.08 -0.84 -15.99
C LEU A 222 -23.02 -2.26 -15.38
N ALA A 223 -23.28 -2.35 -14.09
CA ALA A 223 -23.31 -3.61 -13.35
C ALA A 223 -24.73 -3.96 -12.89
N PHE A 224 -24.97 -5.25 -12.66
CA PHE A 224 -26.20 -5.73 -12.03
C PHE A 224 -25.90 -6.90 -11.12
N ASN A 225 -26.71 -7.09 -10.09
CA ASN A 225 -26.58 -8.23 -9.22
C ASN A 225 -27.16 -9.47 -9.92
N ARG A 226 -26.30 -10.42 -10.23
CA ARG A 226 -26.65 -11.66 -10.95
C ARG A 226 -27.20 -12.79 -10.07
N ARG A 227 -27.51 -12.50 -8.81
CA ARG A 227 -28.11 -13.43 -7.85
C ARG A 227 -29.49 -12.91 -7.47
N PHE A 228 -30.50 -13.78 -7.52
CA PHE A 228 -31.91 -13.39 -7.40
C PHE A 228 -32.65 -14.26 -6.40
N HIS A 229 -33.60 -13.66 -5.67
CA HIS A 229 -34.64 -14.41 -4.97
C HIS A 229 -35.74 -14.79 -5.95
N MET A 230 -36.14 -16.06 -5.91
CA MET A 230 -37.13 -16.65 -6.80
C MET A 230 -38.48 -16.83 -6.08
N LYS A 231 -39.58 -16.99 -6.83
CA LYS A 231 -40.93 -17.21 -6.28
C LYS A 231 -41.07 -18.50 -5.47
N ASP A 232 -40.26 -19.51 -5.79
CA ASP A 232 -40.21 -20.80 -5.05
C ASP A 232 -39.44 -20.70 -3.72
N GLY A 233 -38.95 -19.51 -3.36
CA GLY A 233 -38.17 -19.26 -2.14
C GLY A 233 -36.66 -19.49 -2.31
N SER A 234 -36.21 -20.01 -3.44
CA SER A 234 -34.78 -20.24 -3.70
C SER A 234 -34.01 -18.95 -4.01
N VAL A 235 -32.68 -19.02 -3.88
CA VAL A 235 -31.77 -17.99 -4.37
C VAL A 235 -30.94 -18.58 -5.51
N ARG A 236 -31.06 -18.02 -6.71
CA ARG A 236 -30.41 -18.55 -7.92
C ARG A 236 -29.43 -17.57 -8.52
N PHE A 237 -28.34 -18.11 -9.04
CA PHE A 237 -27.34 -17.41 -9.83
C PHE A 237 -27.71 -17.50 -11.31
N ASN A 238 -27.80 -16.36 -12.01
CA ASN A 238 -28.13 -16.28 -13.44
C ASN A 238 -29.32 -17.16 -13.88
N PRO A 239 -30.56 -16.93 -13.38
CA PRO A 239 -31.72 -17.76 -13.72
C PRO A 239 -32.26 -17.57 -15.15
N GLY A 240 -31.51 -16.87 -16.02
CA GLY A 240 -31.90 -16.53 -17.39
C GLY A 240 -32.45 -15.10 -17.52
N PRO A 241 -32.35 -14.50 -18.73
CA PRO A 241 -32.85 -13.16 -18.99
C PRO A 241 -34.38 -13.13 -18.89
N LEU A 242 -34.93 -12.04 -18.33
CA LEU A 242 -36.38 -11.79 -18.21
C LEU A 242 -37.16 -12.94 -17.55
N ASN A 243 -36.52 -13.72 -16.68
CA ASN A 243 -37.17 -14.86 -16.02
C ASN A 243 -38.35 -14.36 -15.15
N PRO A 244 -39.60 -14.79 -15.42
CA PRO A 244 -40.80 -14.29 -14.73
C PRO A 244 -40.91 -14.76 -13.28
N ASP A 245 -40.06 -15.69 -12.84
CA ASP A 245 -40.00 -16.20 -11.47
C ASP A 245 -39.01 -15.43 -10.59
N ILE A 246 -38.27 -14.47 -11.15
CA ILE A 246 -37.46 -13.54 -10.37
C ILE A 246 -38.39 -12.63 -9.57
N VAL A 247 -38.18 -12.58 -8.24
CA VAL A 247 -38.87 -11.64 -7.35
C VAL A 247 -38.07 -10.34 -7.24
N ARG A 248 -36.78 -10.44 -6.94
CA ARG A 248 -35.86 -9.30 -6.80
C ARG A 248 -34.39 -9.76 -6.78
N PRO A 249 -33.44 -8.85 -7.04
CA PRO A 249 -32.04 -9.10 -6.76
C PRO A 249 -31.78 -9.46 -5.29
N ALA A 250 -30.77 -10.29 -5.05
CA ALA A 250 -30.37 -10.77 -3.73
C ALA A 250 -29.45 -9.79 -2.98
N GLY A 251 -29.19 -8.62 -3.53
CA GLY A 251 -28.38 -7.57 -2.92
C GLY A 251 -28.32 -6.32 -3.81
N PRO A 252 -27.71 -5.26 -3.31
CA PRO A 252 -27.51 -4.03 -4.07
C PRO A 252 -26.52 -4.25 -5.22
N VAL A 253 -26.41 -3.22 -6.06
CA VAL A 253 -25.31 -3.02 -7.00
C VAL A 253 -24.47 -1.89 -6.43
N ASP A 254 -23.15 -2.08 -6.41
CA ASP A 254 -22.22 -0.99 -6.13
C ASP A 254 -22.06 -0.15 -7.40
N THR A 255 -22.46 1.11 -7.32
CA THR A 255 -22.45 2.06 -8.44
C THR A 255 -21.33 3.08 -8.32
N GLU A 256 -20.60 3.11 -7.21
CA GLU A 256 -19.47 4.03 -7.04
C GLU A 256 -18.29 3.59 -7.90
N MET A 257 -17.71 4.55 -8.61
CA MET A 257 -16.50 4.41 -9.42
C MET A 257 -15.50 5.47 -8.95
N GLY A 258 -14.29 5.08 -8.58
CA GLY A 258 -13.23 5.98 -8.10
C GLY A 258 -11.84 5.37 -8.11
#